data_AF-A0A0M9YE69-F1
#
_entry.id   AF-A0A0M9YE69-F1
#
_cell.length_a   1.000
_cell.length_b   1.000
_cell.length_c   1.000
_cell.angle_alpha   90.00
_cell.angle_beta   90.00
_cell.angle_gamma   90.00
#
_symmetry.space_group_name_H-M   'P 1'
#
loop_
_entity.id
_entity.type
_entity.pdbx_description
1 polymer ?
#
loop_
_entity_poly.entity_id
_entity_poly.type
_entity_poly.pdbx_seq_one_letter_code
_entity_poly.pdbx_strand_id
1 'polypeptide(L)'
;MAGTAAAAVALVFTSALTAQADAQASGTVKAPYASGGKVVGSANLNGPNAPTKFCVTLLAAHPYTPDVAISTTCKTISAGKVTTKAAIPPCGKYATLASAKVNGRITFYKKSGYTLFCS
;
A
#
# COMPACT_ATOMS: atom_id res chain seq x y z
N MET A 1 -53.24 15.98 34.71
CA MET A 1 -52.96 16.70 33.45
C MET A 1 -51.53 16.42 33.05
N ALA A 2 -51.34 16.09 31.77
CA ALA A 2 -50.10 15.66 31.17
C ALA A 2 -49.13 16.83 30.89
N GLY A 3 -47.85 16.48 30.67
CA GLY A 3 -46.87 17.28 29.94
C GLY A 3 -45.97 18.17 30.81
N THR A 4 -44.70 18.43 30.50
CA THR A 4 -43.92 18.11 29.30
C THR A 4 -42.42 18.29 29.61
N ALA A 5 -41.62 17.36 29.11
CA ALA A 5 -40.21 17.38 28.71
C ALA A 5 -39.20 18.45 29.21
N ALA A 6 -38.11 17.91 29.80
CA ALA A 6 -36.70 18.08 29.46
C ALA A 6 -36.21 19.36 28.76
N ALA A 7 -35.20 20.00 29.36
CA ALA A 7 -34.16 20.75 28.64
C ALA A 7 -32.83 20.66 29.38
N ALA A 8 -32.02 19.65 29.05
CA ALA A 8 -30.60 19.63 29.36
C ALA A 8 -29.86 20.05 28.09
N VAL A 9 -29.58 21.34 27.93
CA VAL A 9 -28.64 21.82 26.90
C VAL A 9 -27.26 21.86 27.57
N ALA A 10 -26.62 20.70 27.65
CA ALA A 10 -25.19 20.63 27.86
C ALA A 10 -24.53 21.17 26.59
N LEU A 11 -24.07 22.42 26.66
CA LEU A 11 -23.28 23.07 25.64
C LEU A 11 -22.12 22.15 25.24
N VAL A 12 -22.23 21.67 24.00
CA VAL A 12 -21.30 20.77 23.34
C VAL A 12 -19.98 21.54 23.11
N PHE A 13 -19.14 21.58 24.15
CA PHE A 13 -17.71 21.79 24.01
C PHE A 13 -17.05 20.49 23.54
N THR A 14 -17.50 19.93 22.42
CA THR A 14 -16.60 19.10 21.61
C THR A 14 -15.92 20.05 20.65
N SER A 15 -14.89 20.71 21.16
CA SER A 15 -13.68 20.93 20.38
C SER A 15 -13.30 19.56 19.82
N ALA A 16 -13.84 19.23 18.65
CA ALA A 16 -13.34 18.14 17.85
C ALA A 16 -11.94 18.57 17.43
N LEU A 17 -10.98 18.40 18.34
CA LEU A 17 -9.70 17.84 18.01
C LEU A 17 -10.02 16.56 17.24
N THR A 18 -10.29 16.72 15.94
CA THR A 18 -10.00 15.68 14.97
C THR A 18 -8.50 15.53 15.06
N ALA A 19 -8.07 14.69 16.01
CA ALA A 19 -6.78 14.06 15.99
C ALA A 19 -6.68 13.48 14.59
N GLN A 20 -5.98 14.22 13.72
CA GLN A 20 -5.56 13.77 12.42
C GLN A 20 -4.46 12.76 12.73
N ALA A 21 -4.86 11.62 13.30
CA ALA A 21 -4.04 10.42 13.34
C ALA A 21 -3.65 10.22 11.88
N ASP A 22 -2.38 10.47 11.55
CA ASP A 22 -1.86 10.30 10.19
C ASP A 22 -2.41 8.97 9.67
N ALA A 23 -3.35 9.01 8.72
CA ALA A 23 -4.08 7.83 8.32
C ALA A 23 -3.07 6.81 7.82
N GLN A 24 -2.78 5.79 8.64
CA GLN A 24 -1.85 4.74 8.27
C GLN A 24 -2.54 3.89 7.21
N ALA A 25 -2.21 4.19 5.96
CA ALA A 25 -2.56 3.33 4.84
C ALA A 25 -2.10 1.90 5.18
N SER A 26 -2.97 0.93 4.99
CA SER A 26 -2.65 -0.48 5.20
C SER A 26 -2.86 -1.26 3.91
N GLY A 27 -2.18 -2.39 3.77
CA GLY A 27 -2.23 -3.15 2.54
C GLY A 27 -1.57 -4.52 2.63
N THR A 28 -1.79 -5.31 1.58
CA THR A 28 -1.16 -6.63 1.42
C THR A 28 -0.22 -6.61 0.23
N VAL A 29 0.91 -7.31 0.35
CA VAL A 29 1.90 -7.45 -0.71
C VAL A 29 2.04 -8.93 -1.01
N LYS A 30 1.85 -9.30 -2.27
CA LYS A 30 2.00 -10.69 -2.70
C LYS A 30 3.41 -10.95 -3.19
N ALA A 31 3.88 -12.17 -2.96
CA ALA A 31 5.09 -12.66 -3.60
C ALA A 31 4.93 -12.54 -5.14
N PRO A 32 6.00 -12.19 -5.85
CA PRO A 32 5.96 -12.14 -7.30
C PRO A 32 5.77 -13.54 -7.89
N TYR A 33 5.21 -13.61 -9.09
CA TYR A 33 5.00 -14.86 -9.82
C TYR A 33 5.36 -14.71 -11.30
N ALA A 34 5.76 -15.81 -11.95
CA ALA A 34 6.03 -15.83 -13.38
C ALA A 34 4.74 -16.07 -14.18
N SER A 35 4.54 -15.33 -15.27
CA SER A 35 3.42 -15.52 -16.20
C SER A 35 3.77 -14.95 -17.58
N GLY A 36 3.71 -15.79 -18.63
CA GLY A 36 3.91 -15.37 -20.02
C GLY A 36 5.28 -14.70 -20.28
N GLY A 37 6.36 -15.28 -19.76
CA GLY A 37 7.73 -14.73 -19.92
C GLY A 37 8.00 -13.47 -19.09
N LYS A 38 7.12 -13.12 -18.14
CA LYS A 38 7.22 -11.92 -17.30
C LYS A 38 7.13 -12.28 -15.82
N VAL A 39 7.83 -11.52 -14.98
CA VAL A 39 7.62 -11.51 -13.53
C VAL A 39 6.54 -10.48 -13.23
N VAL A 40 5.56 -10.86 -12.41
CA VAL A 40 4.44 -10.02 -12.02
C VAL A 40 4.46 -9.82 -10.51
N GLY A 41 4.54 -8.57 -10.08
CA GLY A 41 4.42 -8.16 -8.69
C GLY A 41 3.07 -7.48 -8.46
N SER A 42 2.43 -7.73 -7.32
CA SER A 42 1.17 -7.06 -6.99
C SER A 42 1.00 -6.80 -5.51
N ALA A 43 0.29 -5.73 -5.21
CA ALA A 43 -0.11 -5.37 -3.86
C ALA A 43 -1.51 -4.77 -3.86
N ASN A 44 -2.21 -4.88 -2.74
CA ASN A 44 -3.53 -4.30 -2.53
C ASN A 44 -3.47 -3.24 -1.43
N LEU A 45 -3.98 -2.06 -1.71
CA LEU A 45 -4.24 -1.04 -0.70
C LEU A 45 -5.62 -1.28 -0.09
N ASN A 46 -5.66 -1.49 1.23
CA ASN A 46 -6.91 -1.61 1.97
C ASN A 46 -7.41 -0.19 2.25
N GLY A 47 -8.68 0.10 1.98
CA GLY A 47 -9.26 1.41 2.21
C GLY A 47 -10.69 1.34 2.74
N PRO A 48 -11.42 2.46 2.73
CA PRO A 48 -11.07 3.71 2.04
C PRO A 48 -9.97 4.53 2.73
N ASN A 49 -9.05 5.11 1.95
CA ASN A 49 -8.08 6.11 2.38
C ASN A 49 -8.31 7.44 1.64
N ALA A 50 -7.75 8.53 2.17
CA ALA A 50 -7.54 9.77 1.40
C ALA A 50 -6.73 9.49 0.11
N PRO A 51 -6.69 10.39 -0.89
CA PRO A 51 -5.93 10.18 -2.12
C PRO A 51 -4.48 9.78 -1.84
N THR A 52 -4.18 8.49 -2.02
CA THR A 52 -2.91 7.87 -1.59
C THR A 52 -2.10 7.51 -2.82
N LYS A 53 -0.87 8.00 -2.92
CA LYS A 53 0.05 7.57 -3.98
C LYS A 53 0.62 6.21 -3.61
N PHE A 54 0.04 5.16 -4.19
CA PHE A 54 0.43 3.77 -3.95
C PHE A 54 1.30 3.24 -5.09
N CYS A 55 2.51 2.83 -4.77
CA CYS A 55 3.52 2.33 -5.69
C CYS A 55 3.84 0.87 -5.42
N VAL A 56 3.91 0.06 -6.49
CA VAL A 56 4.35 -1.32 -6.46
C VAL A 56 5.59 -1.44 -7.35
N THR A 57 6.67 -1.94 -6.78
CA THR A 57 7.97 -2.11 -7.41
C THR A 57 8.36 -3.58 -7.41
N LEU A 58 8.82 -4.07 -8.56
CA LEU A 58 9.51 -5.34 -8.67
C LEU A 58 11.00 -5.10 -8.43
N LEU A 59 11.55 -5.86 -7.51
CA LEU A 59 12.97 -5.88 -7.17
C LEU A 59 13.58 -7.20 -7.67
N ALA A 60 14.75 -7.13 -8.29
CA ALA A 60 15.59 -8.27 -8.60
C ALA A 60 16.82 -8.25 -7.67
N ALA A 61 17.12 -9.37 -7.03
CA ALA A 61 18.30 -9.50 -6.19
C ALA A 61 19.55 -9.45 -7.05
N HIS A 62 20.55 -8.70 -6.59
CA HIS A 62 21.87 -8.67 -7.19
C HIS A 62 22.87 -9.36 -6.23
N PRO A 63 23.79 -10.19 -6.74
CA PRO A 63 24.67 -11.00 -5.88
C PRO A 63 25.65 -10.18 -5.03
N TYR A 64 26.03 -8.98 -5.50
CA TYR A 64 27.05 -8.15 -4.85
C TYR A 64 26.60 -6.71 -4.55
N THR A 65 25.34 -6.37 -4.84
CA THR A 65 24.79 -5.03 -4.61
C THR A 65 23.37 -5.15 -4.06
N PRO A 66 22.79 -4.07 -3.52
CA PRO A 66 21.40 -4.07 -3.08
C PRO A 66 20.45 -4.46 -4.21
N ASP A 67 19.28 -4.99 -3.85
CA ASP A 67 18.24 -5.35 -4.82
C ASP A 67 17.92 -4.17 -5.76
N VAL A 68 17.87 -4.46 -7.06
CA VAL A 68 17.66 -3.45 -8.10
C VAL A 68 16.18 -3.40 -8.47
N ALA A 69 15.63 -2.19 -8.57
CA ALA A 69 14.28 -1.99 -9.06
C ALA A 69 14.23 -2.19 -10.59
N ILE A 70 13.53 -3.22 -11.04
CA ILE A 70 13.41 -3.56 -12.46
C ILE A 70 12.12 -3.06 -13.10
N SER A 71 11.10 -2.74 -12.29
CA SER A 71 9.85 -2.13 -12.75
C SER A 71 9.11 -1.51 -11.59
N THR A 72 8.46 -0.36 -11.81
CA THR A 72 7.63 0.31 -10.80
C THR A 72 6.35 0.82 -11.43
N THR A 73 5.24 0.67 -10.73
CA THR A 73 3.95 1.22 -11.12
C THR A 73 3.32 1.93 -9.93
N CYS A 74 2.99 3.21 -10.11
CA CYS A 74 2.35 4.04 -9.09
C CYS A 74 0.95 4.46 -9.55
N LYS A 75 -0.02 4.45 -8.65
CA LYS A 75 -1.35 5.02 -8.87
C LYS A 75 -1.80 5.80 -7.65
N THR A 76 -2.53 6.89 -7.87
CA THR A 76 -3.24 7.58 -6.80
C THR A 76 -4.60 6.93 -6.63
N ILE A 77 -4.82 6.24 -5.52
CA ILE A 77 -6.03 5.46 -5.25
C ILE A 77 -6.46 5.62 -3.79
N SER A 78 -7.75 5.40 -3.51
CA SER A 78 -8.28 5.29 -2.15
C SER A 78 -8.25 3.84 -1.63
N ALA A 79 -8.37 2.85 -2.52
CA ALA A 79 -8.27 1.42 -2.26
C ALA A 79 -8.02 0.65 -3.57
N GLY A 80 -7.55 -0.59 -3.46
CA GLY A 80 -7.52 -1.55 -4.57
C GLY A 80 -6.14 -2.05 -4.97
N LYS A 81 -6.12 -2.88 -6.01
CA LYS A 81 -4.94 -3.61 -6.46
C LYS A 81 -4.11 -2.81 -7.45
N VAL A 82 -2.80 -2.74 -7.20
CA VAL A 82 -1.80 -2.28 -8.17
C VAL A 82 -0.88 -3.44 -8.52
N THR A 83 -0.57 -3.55 -9.81
CA THR A 83 0.26 -4.61 -10.36
C THR A 83 1.34 -3.98 -11.21
N THR A 84 2.54 -4.54 -11.15
CA THR A 84 3.67 -4.16 -11.99
C THR A 84 4.26 -5.42 -12.63
N LYS A 85 4.91 -5.26 -13.79
CA LYS A 85 5.43 -6.38 -14.59
C LYS A 85 6.78 -6.02 -15.18
N ALA A 86 7.65 -7.01 -15.31
CA ALA A 86 8.93 -6.92 -16.01
C ALA A 86 9.16 -8.20 -16.82
N ALA A 87 9.93 -8.15 -17.90
CA ALA A 87 10.42 -9.37 -18.54
C ALA A 87 11.24 -10.19 -17.53
N ILE A 88 11.25 -11.53 -17.65
CA ILE A 88 12.07 -12.41 -16.80
C ILE A 88 13.53 -12.33 -17.28
N PRO A 89 14.48 -11.73 -16.53
CA PRO A 89 15.88 -12.05 -16.75
C PRO A 89 16.15 -13.53 -16.47
N PRO A 90 17.13 -14.15 -17.15
CA PRO A 90 17.30 -15.60 -17.23
C PRO A 90 17.50 -16.29 -15.87
N CYS A 91 18.01 -15.60 -14.85
CA CYS A 91 18.22 -16.17 -13.52
C CYS A 91 18.04 -15.05 -12.49
N GLY A 92 17.26 -15.27 -11.43
CA GLY A 92 17.10 -14.23 -10.42
C GLY A 92 16.15 -14.58 -9.28
N LYS A 93 16.38 -13.92 -8.14
CA LYS A 93 15.49 -13.89 -6.98
C LYS A 93 14.71 -12.58 -7.04
N TYR A 94 13.38 -12.65 -7.09
CA TYR A 94 12.53 -11.46 -7.23
C TYR A 94 11.69 -11.23 -5.98
N ALA A 95 11.48 -9.95 -5.62
CA ALA A 95 10.58 -9.54 -4.55
C ALA A 95 9.63 -8.43 -5.03
N THR A 96 8.43 -8.39 -4.46
CA THR A 96 7.52 -7.26 -4.64
C THR A 96 7.70 -6.32 -3.46
N LEU A 97 7.94 -5.04 -3.73
CA LEU A 97 7.91 -3.97 -2.74
C LEU A 97 6.69 -3.10 -3.00
N ALA A 98 5.98 -2.71 -1.96
CA ALA A 98 4.90 -1.75 -2.05
C ALA A 98 5.07 -0.62 -1.04
N SER A 99 4.74 0.60 -1.47
CA SER A 99 4.77 1.78 -0.63
C SER A 99 3.55 2.66 -0.89
N ALA A 100 3.04 3.30 0.15
CA ALA A 100 1.94 4.26 0.03
C ALA A 100 2.36 5.58 0.66
N LYS A 101 2.05 6.68 -0.02
CA LYS A 101 2.24 8.03 0.48
C LYS A 101 0.91 8.76 0.60
N VAL A 102 0.62 9.27 1.80
CA VAL A 102 -0.53 10.13 2.10
C VAL A 102 0.02 11.50 2.47
N ASN A 103 -0.44 12.56 1.81
CA ASN A 103 0.03 13.94 2.06
C ASN A 103 1.57 14.08 2.03
N GLY A 104 2.23 13.37 1.10
CA GLY A 104 3.69 13.39 0.95
C GLY A 104 4.48 12.50 1.92
N ARG A 105 3.85 11.97 2.98
CA ARG A 105 4.49 11.09 3.97
C ARG A 105 4.27 9.63 3.63
N ILE A 106 5.30 8.79 3.81
CA ILE A 106 5.15 7.34 3.65
C ILE A 106 4.38 6.80 4.85
N THR A 107 3.20 6.23 4.61
CA THR A 107 2.32 5.67 5.64
C THR A 107 2.23 4.15 5.57
N PHE A 108 2.68 3.56 4.46
CA PHE A 108 2.78 2.13 4.26
C PHE A 108 4.07 1.80 3.51
N TYR A 109 4.80 0.79 4.00
CA TYR A 109 5.95 0.24 3.31
C TYR A 109 6.07 -1.24 3.65
N LYS A 110 5.98 -2.12 2.65
CA LYS A 110 6.06 -3.57 2.87
C LYS A 110 6.69 -4.27 1.68
N LYS A 111 7.61 -5.19 1.97
CA LYS A 111 8.22 -6.11 1.01
C LYS A 111 7.56 -7.48 1.14
N SER A 112 7.46 -8.23 0.04
CA SER A 112 6.97 -9.61 0.07
C SER A 112 7.90 -10.48 0.93
N GLY A 113 7.32 -11.30 1.82
CA GLY A 113 8.09 -12.20 2.68
C GLY A 113 8.71 -13.40 1.94
N TYR A 114 8.18 -13.73 0.76
CA TYR A 114 8.70 -14.77 -0.12
C TYR A 114 9.18 -14.17 -1.44
N THR A 115 10.18 -14.82 -2.02
CA THR A 115 10.77 -14.44 -3.30
C THR A 115 10.57 -15.52 -4.35
N LEU A 116 10.35 -15.10 -5.59
CA LEU A 116 10.37 -16.02 -6.72
C LEU A 116 11.82 -16.33 -7.08
N PHE A 117 12.17 -17.60 -7.24
CA PHE A 117 13.45 -18.03 -7.80
C PHE A 117 13.19 -18.50 -9.24
N CYS A 118 13.90 -17.94 -10.20
CA CYS A 118 13.98 -18.53 -11.54
C CYS A 118 14.97 -19.68 -11.52
N SER A 119 14.53 -20.86 -11.98
CA SER A 119 15.34 -22.04 -12.29
C SER A 119 16.02 -21.90 -13.64
#